data_AF-A0A327H2B3-F1
#
_entry.id   AF-A0A327H2B3-F1
#
_cell.length_a   1.000
_cell.length_b   1.000
_cell.length_c   1.000
_cell.angle_alpha   90.00
_cell.angle_beta   90.00
_cell.angle_gamma   90.00
#
_symmetry.space_group_name_H-M   'P 1'
#
loop_
_entity.id
_entity.type
_entity.pdbx_description
1 polymer ?
#
loop_
_entity_poly.entity_id
_entity_poly.type
_entity_poly.pdbx_seq_one_letter_code
_entity_poly.pdbx_strand_id
1 'polypeptide(L)'
;MEEGKFVLWAQVRTGSPQMKVDNEGILRPNAWPEGGSIVYLGDVTRSLLSSLGPHSPPEFIERPGFDEQRWTISVQSNELKILIRSESYWGFGLFARCYLNKIEIIGTRNDAARIAFDIVASLGRDPWATTFPFAFRRKTKSPINEHQTNWTELINSSKYELAENIELIADQYRKLRGKVDKIGKEQLMGVDENITMARQALHDRNAPAVSRALSRAERGLILANPKTRSDLEEQMNESDDDEIPFVDLTESE
;
A
#
# COMPACT_ATOMS: atom_id res chain seq x y z
N MET A 1 0.63 -2.72 -19.25
CA MET A 1 1.17 -3.94 -18.59
C MET A 1 0.03 -4.94 -18.51
N GLU A 2 0.31 -6.23 -18.69
CA GLU A 2 -0.74 -7.26 -18.67
C GLU A 2 -1.24 -7.48 -17.23
N GLU A 3 -2.56 -7.44 -17.03
CA GLU A 3 -3.18 -7.74 -15.74
C GLU A 3 -3.01 -9.23 -15.41
N GLY A 4 -2.60 -9.50 -14.17
CA GLY A 4 -2.40 -10.86 -13.67
C GLY A 4 -3.20 -11.12 -12.39
N LYS A 5 -3.33 -12.40 -12.05
CA LYS A 5 -3.83 -12.86 -10.76
C LYS A 5 -2.69 -13.40 -9.91
N PHE A 6 -2.44 -12.78 -8.77
CA PHE A 6 -1.41 -13.17 -7.81
C PHE A 6 -2.06 -13.74 -6.55
N VAL A 7 -1.62 -14.91 -6.10
CA VAL A 7 -2.18 -15.58 -4.93
C VAL A 7 -1.11 -15.72 -3.86
N LEU A 8 -1.37 -15.11 -2.70
CA LEU A 8 -0.48 -15.14 -1.55
C LEU A 8 -1.19 -15.78 -0.36
N TRP A 9 -0.43 -16.54 0.43
CA TRP A 9 -0.91 -17.16 1.66
C TRP A 9 -0.12 -16.61 2.85
N ALA A 10 -0.83 -16.28 3.91
CA ALA A 10 -0.24 -15.72 5.11
C ALA A 10 -0.86 -16.33 6.36
N GLN A 11 -0.04 -16.64 7.36
CA GLN A 11 -0.55 -17.03 8.67
C GLN A 11 -1.02 -15.79 9.44
N VAL A 12 -2.23 -15.85 10.01
CA VAL A 12 -2.70 -14.88 11.01
C VAL A 12 -1.99 -15.14 12.33
N ARG A 13 -1.49 -14.11 13.02
CA ARG A 13 -0.88 -14.28 14.36
C ARG A 13 -1.71 -13.67 15.47
N THR A 14 -2.43 -12.59 15.18
CA THR A 14 -3.35 -11.95 16.11
C THR A 14 -4.69 -11.78 15.41
N GLY A 15 -5.80 -11.97 16.13
CA GLY A 15 -7.14 -11.72 15.57
C GLY A 15 -7.52 -10.23 15.60
N SER A 16 -6.73 -9.40 16.28
CA SER A 16 -6.92 -7.95 16.27
C SER A 16 -6.69 -7.36 14.88
N PRO A 17 -7.43 -6.32 14.49
CA PRO A 17 -8.42 -5.60 15.28
C PRO A 17 -9.79 -6.31 15.28
N GLN A 18 -10.53 -6.15 16.38
CA GLN A 18 -11.95 -6.40 16.41
C GLN A 18 -12.67 -5.25 15.72
N MET A 19 -13.57 -5.56 14.80
CA MET A 19 -14.34 -4.63 13.97
C MET A 19 -15.79 -5.09 13.91
N LYS A 20 -16.63 -4.37 13.17
CA LYS A 20 -18.03 -4.71 12.91
C LYS A 20 -18.30 -4.87 11.42
N VAL A 21 -19.30 -5.69 11.12
CA VAL A 21 -19.94 -5.75 9.80
C VAL A 21 -21.35 -5.20 9.95
N ASP A 22 -21.66 -4.15 9.20
CA ASP A 22 -23.01 -3.57 9.22
C ASP A 22 -24.02 -4.42 8.42
N ASN A 23 -25.26 -3.94 8.36
CA ASN A 23 -26.36 -4.66 7.69
C ASN A 23 -26.15 -4.78 6.17
N GLU A 24 -25.44 -3.83 5.57
CA GLU A 24 -25.10 -3.81 4.14
C GLU A 24 -23.92 -4.73 3.83
N GLY A 25 -23.18 -5.18 4.84
CA GLY A 25 -22.02 -6.05 4.68
C GLY A 25 -20.72 -5.26 4.55
N ILE A 26 -20.70 -4.00 4.97
CA ILE A 26 -19.52 -3.15 4.93
C ILE A 26 -18.74 -3.28 6.24
N LEU A 27 -17.42 -3.29 6.13
CA LEU A 27 -16.54 -3.23 7.28
C LEU A 27 -16.63 -1.87 7.98
N ARG A 28 -16.95 -1.88 9.27
CA ARG A 28 -17.04 -0.69 10.13
C ARG A 28 -16.11 -0.78 11.35
N PRO A 29 -15.67 0.37 11.89
CA PRO A 29 -14.99 0.42 13.18
C PRO A 29 -15.83 -0.23 14.29
N ASN A 30 -15.19 -0.80 15.31
CA ASN A 30 -15.91 -1.43 16.43
C ASN A 30 -16.88 -0.48 17.16
N ALA A 31 -16.58 0.82 17.17
CA ALA A 31 -17.42 1.86 17.77
C ALA A 31 -18.66 2.22 16.95
N TRP A 32 -18.94 1.54 15.83
CA TRP A 32 -20.09 1.84 14.97
C TRP A 32 -21.42 1.73 15.75
N PRO A 33 -22.27 2.78 15.73
CA PRO A 33 -23.42 2.91 16.62
C PRO A 33 -24.60 2.02 16.22
N GLU A 34 -24.80 1.74 14.94
CA GLU A 34 -25.96 0.99 14.43
C GLU A 34 -25.87 -0.54 14.65
N GLY A 35 -25.00 -0.96 15.55
CA GLY A 35 -24.73 -2.37 15.80
C GLY A 35 -23.99 -3.03 14.63
N GLY A 36 -24.15 -4.34 14.50
CA GLY A 36 -23.46 -5.16 13.50
C GLY A 36 -22.85 -6.41 14.09
N SER A 37 -22.55 -7.39 13.24
CA SER A 37 -21.86 -8.62 13.67
C SER A 37 -20.39 -8.34 13.93
N ILE A 38 -19.84 -8.95 14.98
CA ILE A 38 -18.43 -8.80 15.33
C ILE A 38 -17.58 -9.56 14.32
N VAL A 39 -16.44 -8.98 13.96
CA VAL A 39 -15.43 -9.63 13.13
C VAL A 39 -14.03 -9.39 13.68
N TYR A 40 -13.20 -10.44 13.66
CA TYR A 40 -11.77 -10.34 13.90
C TYR A 40 -11.04 -10.36 12.55
N LEU A 41 -10.48 -9.21 12.14
CA LEU A 41 -9.80 -9.09 10.84
C LEU A 41 -8.42 -9.75 10.83
N GLY A 42 -7.76 -9.76 11.97
CA GLY A 42 -6.39 -10.19 12.11
C GLY A 42 -5.32 -9.25 11.54
N ASP A 43 -4.07 -9.52 11.91
CA ASP A 43 -2.91 -8.69 11.60
C ASP A 43 -2.66 -8.57 10.09
N VAL A 44 -2.76 -9.67 9.36
CA VAL A 44 -2.51 -9.70 7.91
C VAL A 44 -3.47 -8.79 7.16
N THR A 45 -4.78 -8.92 7.41
CA THR A 45 -5.80 -8.11 6.75
C THR A 45 -5.67 -6.64 7.13
N ARG A 46 -5.40 -6.35 8.40
CA ARG A 46 -5.15 -4.97 8.85
C ARG A 46 -3.96 -4.37 8.10
N SER A 47 -2.85 -5.09 8.00
CA SER A 47 -1.66 -4.63 7.27
C SER A 47 -2.00 -4.40 5.80
N LEU A 48 -2.68 -5.34 5.14
CA LEU A 48 -3.09 -5.20 3.75
C LEU A 48 -4.00 -4.00 3.50
N LEU A 49 -5.04 -3.79 4.31
CA LEU A 49 -5.92 -2.62 4.15
C LEU A 49 -5.15 -1.31 4.35
N SER A 50 -4.21 -1.26 5.29
CA SER A 50 -3.36 -0.08 5.47
C SER A 50 -2.42 0.19 4.29
N SER A 51 -1.99 -0.87 3.58
CA SER A 51 -1.11 -0.77 2.41
C SER A 51 -1.82 -0.24 1.16
N LEU A 52 -3.14 -0.36 1.08
CA LEU A 52 -3.91 0.10 -0.09
C LEU A 52 -4.07 1.62 -0.15
N GLY A 53 -3.84 2.34 0.95
CA GLY A 53 -4.10 3.79 1.00
C GLY A 53 -5.60 4.08 0.83
N PRO A 54 -5.99 5.08 0.02
CA PRO A 54 -7.39 5.30 -0.31
C PRO A 54 -7.99 4.11 -1.08
N HIS A 55 -9.06 3.53 -0.55
CA HIS A 55 -9.75 2.38 -1.15
C HIS A 55 -11.26 2.47 -0.89
N SER A 56 -12.05 1.72 -1.66
CA SER A 56 -13.48 1.57 -1.39
C SER A 56 -13.70 0.89 -0.03
N PRO A 57 -14.82 1.14 0.67
CA PRO A 57 -15.13 0.41 1.89
C PRO A 57 -15.04 -1.11 1.66
N PRO A 58 -14.30 -1.88 2.50
CA PRO A 58 -14.19 -3.31 2.30
C PRO A 58 -15.54 -4.00 2.53
N GLU A 59 -15.93 -4.87 1.60
CA GLU A 59 -17.24 -5.53 1.57
C GLU A 59 -17.10 -7.01 1.91
N PHE A 60 -17.98 -7.53 2.76
CA PHE A 60 -18.02 -8.95 3.10
C PHE A 60 -18.83 -9.73 2.07
N ILE A 61 -18.14 -10.57 1.29
CA ILE A 61 -18.78 -11.58 0.44
C ILE A 61 -19.31 -12.73 1.31
N GLU A 62 -18.50 -13.20 2.25
CA GLU A 62 -18.90 -14.19 3.26
C GLU A 62 -18.76 -13.53 4.63
N ARG A 63 -19.91 -13.27 5.29
CA ARG A 63 -19.95 -12.67 6.63
C ARG A 63 -19.45 -13.66 7.71
N PRO A 64 -18.89 -13.17 8.82
CA PRO A 64 -18.60 -14.00 9.97
C PRO A 64 -19.87 -14.68 10.50
N GLY A 65 -19.72 -15.95 10.91
CA GLY A 65 -20.78 -16.71 11.57
C GLY A 65 -20.48 -16.85 13.06
N PHE A 66 -20.64 -18.05 13.61
CA PHE A 66 -20.17 -18.37 14.97
C PHE A 66 -18.65 -18.20 15.12
N ASP A 67 -17.91 -18.47 14.05
CA ASP A 67 -16.48 -18.19 13.96
C ASP A 67 -16.29 -16.78 13.37
N GLU A 68 -16.05 -15.82 14.26
CA GLU A 68 -15.88 -14.39 13.94
C GLU A 68 -14.56 -14.09 13.18
N GLN A 69 -13.65 -15.07 13.05
CA GLN A 69 -12.40 -14.96 12.30
C GLN A 69 -12.49 -15.64 10.92
N ARG A 70 -13.61 -16.32 10.60
CA ARG A 70 -13.85 -16.91 9.29
C ARG A 70 -14.78 -16.04 8.46
N TRP A 71 -14.26 -15.51 7.36
CA TRP A 71 -14.96 -14.57 6.50
C TRP A 71 -14.23 -14.42 5.16
N THR A 72 -14.89 -13.77 4.20
CA THR A 72 -14.28 -13.36 2.92
C THR A 72 -14.63 -11.89 2.65
N ILE A 73 -13.61 -11.06 2.43
CA ILE A 73 -13.72 -9.63 2.14
C ILE A 73 -13.20 -9.34 0.73
N SER A 74 -13.90 -8.46 0.03
CA SER A 74 -13.46 -7.82 -1.21
C SER A 74 -13.14 -6.35 -0.95
N VAL A 75 -12.07 -5.85 -1.55
CA VAL A 75 -11.71 -4.44 -1.53
C VAL A 75 -11.16 -4.03 -2.89
N GLN A 76 -11.50 -2.82 -3.32
CA GLN A 76 -10.99 -2.25 -4.56
C GLN A 76 -10.26 -0.93 -4.27
N SER A 77 -9.10 -0.75 -4.90
CA SER A 77 -8.38 0.53 -4.92
C SER A 77 -7.93 0.79 -6.36
N ASN A 78 -8.48 1.82 -6.99
CA ASN A 78 -8.26 2.11 -8.41
C ASN A 78 -8.57 0.88 -9.29
N GLU A 79 -7.57 0.38 -10.03
CA GLU A 79 -7.65 -0.80 -10.89
C GLU A 79 -7.41 -2.11 -10.12
N LEU A 80 -6.93 -2.05 -8.88
CA LEU A 80 -6.61 -3.21 -8.06
C LEU A 80 -7.85 -3.77 -7.38
N LYS A 81 -8.13 -5.05 -7.63
CA LYS A 81 -9.16 -5.80 -6.93
C LYS A 81 -8.52 -6.86 -6.06
N ILE A 82 -8.88 -6.88 -4.78
CA ILE A 82 -8.30 -7.79 -3.81
C ILE A 82 -9.40 -8.56 -3.10
N LEU A 83 -9.25 -9.88 -3.12
CA LEU A 83 -10.10 -10.80 -2.39
C LEU A 83 -9.29 -11.44 -1.26
N ILE A 84 -9.76 -11.30 -0.03
CA ILE A 84 -9.10 -11.83 1.15
C ILE A 84 -10.05 -12.83 1.80
N ARG A 85 -9.60 -14.07 1.95
CA ARG A 85 -10.35 -15.11 2.62
C ARG A 85 -9.63 -15.55 3.89
N SER A 86 -10.31 -15.48 5.02
CA SER A 86 -9.82 -15.95 6.32
C SER A 86 -10.44 -17.30 6.65
N GLU A 87 -9.61 -18.31 6.91
CA GLU A 87 -10.07 -19.66 7.26
C GLU A 87 -9.19 -20.29 8.34
N SER A 88 -9.83 -21.10 9.19
CA SER A 88 -9.11 -22.02 10.06
C SER A 88 -8.41 -23.10 9.23
N TYR A 89 -7.16 -23.35 9.56
CA TYR A 89 -6.35 -24.43 8.98
C TYR A 89 -5.90 -25.46 10.02
N TRP A 90 -6.12 -25.20 11.32
CA TRP A 90 -5.70 -26.10 12.40
C TRP A 90 -6.61 -26.02 13.63
N GLY A 91 -6.70 -27.12 14.39
CA GLY A 91 -7.22 -27.14 15.76
C GLY A 91 -8.57 -26.45 15.97
N PHE A 92 -9.49 -26.56 15.01
CA PHE A 92 -10.82 -25.91 15.01
C PHE A 92 -10.82 -24.38 15.16
N GLY A 93 -9.68 -23.70 14.95
CA GLY A 93 -9.64 -22.23 15.03
C GLY A 93 -9.70 -21.67 16.45
N LEU A 94 -9.26 -22.42 17.47
CA LEU A 94 -9.30 -21.96 18.86
C LEU A 94 -8.38 -20.76 19.17
N PHE A 95 -7.40 -20.49 18.31
CA PHE A 95 -6.47 -19.35 18.44
C PHE A 95 -6.25 -18.68 17.09
N ALA A 96 -5.93 -17.39 17.08
CA ALA A 96 -5.62 -16.65 15.85
C ALA A 96 -4.54 -17.32 14.98
N ARG A 97 -3.53 -17.95 15.62
CA ARG A 97 -2.46 -18.70 14.93
C ARG A 97 -2.93 -19.92 14.15
N CYS A 98 -4.17 -20.37 14.38
CA CYS A 98 -4.82 -21.46 13.65
C CYS A 98 -5.53 -20.98 12.38
N TYR A 99 -5.50 -19.68 12.07
CA TYR A 99 -6.07 -19.10 10.87
C TYR A 99 -5.00 -18.71 9.87
N LEU A 100 -5.39 -18.71 8.61
CA LEU A 100 -4.61 -18.18 7.51
C LEU A 100 -5.49 -17.26 6.67
N ASN A 101 -4.85 -16.32 5.99
CA ASN A 101 -5.46 -15.55 4.93
C ASN A 101 -4.95 -16.03 3.57
N LYS A 102 -5.87 -16.27 2.66
CA LYS A 102 -5.62 -16.33 1.23
C LYS A 102 -5.89 -14.95 0.65
N ILE A 103 -4.89 -14.34 0.04
CA ILE A 103 -4.98 -13.02 -0.58
C ILE A 103 -4.87 -13.23 -2.09
N GLU A 104 -5.92 -12.87 -2.83
CA GLU A 104 -5.91 -12.86 -4.29
C GLU A 104 -5.87 -11.40 -4.75
N ILE A 105 -4.82 -11.02 -5.45
CA ILE A 105 -4.62 -9.68 -6.01
C ILE A 105 -4.80 -9.77 -7.52
N ILE A 106 -5.72 -8.98 -8.06
CA ILE A 106 -5.97 -8.84 -9.49
C ILE A 106 -5.55 -7.44 -9.89
N GLY A 107 -4.57 -7.34 -10.79
CA GLY A 107 -4.00 -6.08 -11.25
C GLY A 107 -2.62 -6.26 -11.87
N THR A 108 -1.82 -5.20 -11.93
CA THR A 108 -0.46 -5.28 -12.48
C THR A 108 0.51 -5.97 -11.51
N ARG A 109 1.60 -6.52 -12.04
CA ARG A 109 2.66 -7.13 -11.21
C ARG A 109 3.29 -6.10 -10.27
N ASN A 110 3.49 -4.86 -10.72
CA ASN A 110 4.12 -3.81 -9.91
C ASN A 110 3.25 -3.44 -8.71
N ASP A 111 1.94 -3.33 -8.92
CA ASP A 111 1.00 -3.06 -7.82
C ASP A 111 0.96 -4.20 -6.81
N ALA A 112 0.87 -5.44 -7.29
CA ALA A 112 0.92 -6.62 -6.42
C ALA A 112 2.25 -6.71 -5.64
N ALA A 113 3.36 -6.37 -6.30
CA ALA A 113 4.69 -6.32 -5.70
C ALA A 113 4.77 -5.27 -4.59
N ARG A 114 4.25 -4.07 -4.84
CA ARG A 114 4.21 -2.97 -3.86
C ARG A 114 3.36 -3.33 -2.64
N ILE A 115 2.16 -3.87 -2.85
CA ILE A 115 1.30 -4.33 -1.75
C ILE A 115 2.01 -5.42 -0.94
N ALA A 116 2.63 -6.40 -1.59
CA ALA A 116 3.34 -7.46 -0.90
C ALA A 116 4.49 -6.91 -0.03
N PHE A 117 5.26 -5.97 -0.57
CA PHE A 117 6.34 -5.30 0.14
C PHE A 117 5.84 -4.56 1.40
N ASP A 118 4.75 -3.79 1.26
CA ASP A 118 4.18 -3.01 2.36
C ASP A 118 3.54 -3.89 3.44
N ILE A 119 2.93 -5.02 3.07
CA ILE A 119 2.39 -5.98 4.05
C ILE A 119 3.52 -6.54 4.91
N VAL A 120 4.63 -6.99 4.30
CA VAL A 120 5.75 -7.56 5.06
C VAL A 120 6.40 -6.52 5.97
N ALA A 121 6.53 -5.28 5.50
CA ALA A 121 7.03 -4.18 6.30
C ALA A 121 6.13 -3.89 7.51
N SER A 122 4.82 -3.79 7.28
CA SER A 122 3.80 -3.54 8.31
C SER A 122 3.74 -4.66 9.35
N LEU A 123 3.88 -5.92 8.93
CA LEU A 123 3.87 -7.08 9.83
C LEU A 123 5.16 -7.22 10.64
N GLY A 124 6.30 -6.75 10.14
CA GLY A 124 7.62 -6.92 10.78
C GLY A 124 8.08 -8.38 10.87
N ARG A 125 7.49 -9.27 10.03
CA ARG A 125 7.77 -10.70 10.00
C ARG A 125 7.42 -11.28 8.64
N ASP A 126 7.88 -12.51 8.40
CA ASP A 126 7.51 -13.27 7.21
C ASP A 126 6.06 -13.79 7.31
N PRO A 127 5.17 -13.45 6.35
CA PRO A 127 3.77 -13.91 6.36
C PRO A 127 3.62 -15.43 6.21
N TRP A 128 4.55 -16.07 5.49
CA TRP A 128 4.57 -17.52 5.24
C TRP A 128 5.14 -18.34 6.40
N ALA A 129 5.70 -17.70 7.44
CA ALA A 129 6.25 -18.39 8.61
C ALA A 129 5.14 -18.87 9.55
N THR A 130 4.80 -20.16 9.45
CA THR A 130 3.61 -20.77 10.08
C THR A 130 3.90 -21.47 11.40
N THR A 131 2.92 -21.47 12.32
CA THR A 131 3.03 -22.21 13.60
C THR A 131 2.81 -23.71 13.43
N PHE A 132 1.94 -24.13 12.49
CA PHE A 132 1.67 -25.55 12.22
C PHE A 132 1.93 -25.89 10.74
N PRO A 133 3.20 -26.06 10.33
CA PRO A 133 3.61 -26.29 8.93
C PRO A 133 2.87 -27.41 8.19
N PHE A 134 2.65 -28.54 8.86
CA PHE A 134 1.97 -29.69 8.28
C PHE A 134 0.52 -29.36 7.89
N ALA A 135 -0.21 -28.72 8.80
CA ALA A 135 -1.60 -28.36 8.60
C ALA A 135 -1.74 -27.27 7.52
N PHE A 136 -0.83 -26.29 7.54
CA PHE A 136 -0.79 -25.23 6.55
C PHE A 136 -0.60 -25.81 5.15
N ARG A 137 0.40 -26.67 4.96
CA ARG A 137 0.63 -27.39 3.69
C ARG A 137 -0.59 -28.17 3.23
N ARG A 138 -1.27 -28.88 4.14
CA ARG A 138 -2.49 -29.64 3.81
C ARG A 138 -3.62 -28.74 3.35
N LYS A 139 -3.76 -27.56 3.96
CA LYS A 139 -4.82 -26.58 3.64
C LYS A 139 -4.54 -25.85 2.33
N THR A 140 -3.31 -25.39 2.09
CA THR A 140 -2.93 -24.65 0.88
C THR A 140 -2.62 -25.57 -0.30
N LYS A 141 -2.37 -26.86 -0.06
CA LYS A 141 -1.94 -27.87 -1.05
C LYS A 141 -0.58 -27.55 -1.72
N SER A 142 0.24 -26.72 -1.08
CA SER A 142 1.57 -26.32 -1.55
C SER A 142 2.56 -26.32 -0.39
N PRO A 143 3.84 -26.66 -0.63
CA PRO A 143 4.90 -26.59 0.39
C PRO A 143 5.19 -25.14 0.81
N ILE A 144 5.77 -24.97 2.00
CA ILE A 144 6.12 -23.64 2.54
C ILE A 144 7.09 -22.88 1.63
N ASN A 145 8.05 -23.59 1.03
CA ASN A 145 9.04 -22.96 0.14
C ASN A 145 8.39 -22.31 -1.08
N GLU A 146 7.29 -22.87 -1.60
CA GLU A 146 6.56 -22.27 -2.72
C GLU A 146 5.90 -20.95 -2.30
N HIS A 147 5.29 -20.90 -1.11
CA HIS A 147 4.74 -19.66 -0.57
C HIS A 147 5.83 -18.62 -0.33
N GLN A 148 6.98 -19.03 0.22
CA GLN A 148 8.13 -18.16 0.39
C GLN A 148 8.59 -17.58 -0.94
N THR A 149 8.73 -18.41 -1.99
CA THR A 149 9.11 -17.95 -3.32
C THR A 149 8.10 -16.94 -3.87
N ASN A 150 6.80 -17.24 -3.82
CA ASN A 150 5.74 -16.36 -4.33
C ASN A 150 5.78 -14.97 -3.67
N TRP A 151 5.97 -14.92 -2.36
CA TRP A 151 6.15 -13.65 -1.64
C TRP A 151 7.47 -12.97 -2.01
N THR A 152 8.58 -13.71 -1.98
CA THR A 152 9.92 -13.15 -2.17
C THR A 152 10.12 -12.58 -3.58
N GLU A 153 9.54 -13.21 -4.60
CA GLU A 153 9.56 -12.68 -5.97
C GLU A 153 8.91 -11.31 -6.09
N LEU A 154 7.72 -11.14 -5.50
CA LEU A 154 7.00 -9.87 -5.50
C LEU A 154 7.75 -8.81 -4.69
N ILE A 155 8.21 -9.16 -3.49
CA ILE A 155 8.98 -8.26 -2.62
C ILE A 155 10.26 -7.78 -3.32
N ASN A 156 11.00 -8.69 -3.95
CA ASN A 156 12.22 -8.35 -4.66
C ASN A 156 11.91 -7.47 -5.88
N SER A 157 10.87 -7.78 -6.64
CA SER A 157 10.43 -6.97 -7.78
C SER A 157 10.18 -5.51 -7.37
N SER A 158 9.42 -5.30 -6.29
CA SER A 158 9.15 -3.94 -5.78
C SER A 158 10.42 -3.26 -5.27
N LYS A 159 11.30 -4.00 -4.58
CA LYS A 159 12.57 -3.46 -4.10
C LYS A 159 13.47 -3.00 -5.25
N TYR A 160 13.55 -3.77 -6.34
CA TYR A 160 14.31 -3.40 -7.53
C TYR A 160 13.73 -2.17 -8.21
N GLU A 161 12.41 -2.11 -8.40
CA GLU A 161 11.73 -0.94 -8.99
C GLU A 161 11.97 0.33 -8.16
N LEU A 162 11.81 0.27 -6.84
CA LEU A 162 12.08 1.40 -5.96
C LEU A 162 13.55 1.83 -5.98
N ALA A 163 14.48 0.87 -6.04
CA ALA A 163 15.91 1.17 -6.16
C ALA A 163 16.25 1.83 -7.50
N GLU A 164 15.66 1.37 -8.59
CA GLU A 164 15.80 1.95 -9.92
C GLU A 164 15.29 3.39 -9.96
N ASN A 165 14.10 3.64 -9.40
CA ASN A 165 13.54 4.99 -9.29
C ASN A 165 14.45 5.94 -8.50
N ILE A 166 15.03 5.47 -7.39
CA ILE A 166 16.03 6.24 -6.62
C ILE A 166 17.23 6.58 -7.50
N GLU A 167 17.78 5.62 -8.25
CA GLU A 167 18.95 5.88 -9.09
C GLU A 167 18.64 6.78 -10.30
N LEU A 168 17.44 6.73 -10.85
CA LEU A 168 17.00 7.65 -11.91
C LEU A 168 17.03 9.10 -11.41
N ILE A 169 16.44 9.38 -10.25
CA ILE A 169 16.45 10.71 -9.63
C ILE A 169 17.87 11.12 -9.24
N ALA A 170 18.69 10.19 -8.73
CA ALA A 170 20.09 10.45 -8.42
C ALA A 170 20.93 10.79 -9.65
N ASP A 171 20.66 10.17 -10.80
CA ASP A 171 21.33 10.48 -12.06
C ASP A 171 20.94 11.88 -12.58
N GLN A 172 19.65 12.23 -12.53
CA GLN A 172 19.18 13.58 -12.86
C GLN A 172 19.84 14.65 -11.96
N TYR A 173 19.92 14.39 -10.67
CA TYR A 173 20.65 15.22 -9.71
C TYR A 173 22.12 15.42 -10.13
N ARG A 174 22.86 14.35 -10.44
CA ARG A 174 24.27 14.42 -10.88
C ARG A 174 24.43 15.24 -12.15
N LYS A 175 23.49 15.14 -13.10
CA LYS A 175 23.52 15.87 -14.38
C LYS A 175 23.30 17.37 -14.22
N LEU A 176 22.48 17.79 -13.26
CA LEU A 176 22.18 19.19 -12.95
C LEU A 176 23.22 19.83 -12.01
N ARG A 177 23.86 19.02 -11.16
CA ARG A 177 24.88 19.49 -10.23
C ARG A 177 25.98 20.28 -10.97
N GLY A 178 26.22 21.51 -10.50
CA GLY A 178 27.23 22.42 -11.07
C GLY A 178 26.76 23.24 -12.28
N LYS A 179 25.53 23.04 -12.77
CA LYS A 179 24.96 23.79 -13.93
C LYS A 179 23.80 24.73 -13.53
N VAL A 180 23.60 24.94 -12.23
CA VAL A 180 22.48 25.70 -11.68
C VAL A 180 22.93 27.01 -11.03
N ASP A 181 22.01 27.97 -10.97
CA ASP A 181 22.19 29.26 -10.30
C ASP A 181 22.19 29.15 -8.77
N LYS A 182 22.28 30.27 -8.05
CA LYS A 182 22.33 30.25 -6.58
C LYS A 182 21.06 29.63 -5.96
N ILE A 183 19.89 29.99 -6.47
CA ILE A 183 18.60 29.45 -6.01
C ILE A 183 18.55 27.93 -6.28
N GLY A 184 18.96 27.49 -7.47
CA GLY A 184 18.97 26.09 -7.80
C GLY A 184 19.96 25.27 -6.97
N LYS A 185 21.09 25.85 -6.52
CA LYS A 185 22.01 25.17 -5.58
C LYS A 185 21.34 24.86 -4.24
N GLU A 186 20.54 25.77 -3.70
CA GLU A 186 19.81 25.57 -2.44
C GLU A 186 18.77 24.43 -2.60
N GLN A 187 18.04 24.42 -3.73
CA GLN A 187 17.10 23.33 -4.03
C GLN A 187 17.80 21.98 -4.18
N LEU A 188 18.96 21.93 -4.86
CA LEU A 188 19.73 20.69 -5.02
C LEU A 188 20.25 20.13 -3.69
N MET A 189 20.51 20.95 -2.66
CA MET A 189 20.85 20.42 -1.34
C MET A 189 19.71 19.59 -0.76
N GLY A 190 18.47 20.11 -0.85
CA GLY A 190 17.28 19.37 -0.44
C GLY A 190 17.06 18.09 -1.26
N VAL A 191 17.42 18.08 -2.55
CA VAL A 191 17.34 16.87 -3.38
C VAL A 191 18.27 15.76 -2.86
N ASP A 192 19.53 16.09 -2.56
CA ASP A 192 20.52 15.11 -2.08
C ASP A 192 20.12 14.49 -0.73
N GLU A 193 19.59 15.31 0.18
CA GLU A 193 19.02 14.87 1.44
C GLU A 193 17.84 13.90 1.23
N ASN A 194 16.91 14.24 0.34
CA ASN A 194 15.76 13.38 0.05
C ASN A 194 16.16 12.06 -0.64
N ILE A 195 17.16 12.05 -1.52
CA ILE A 195 17.72 10.81 -2.09
C ILE A 195 18.28 9.92 -0.97
N THR A 196 19.00 10.52 -0.02
CA THR A 196 19.55 9.80 1.14
C THR A 196 18.43 9.22 2.01
N MET A 197 17.39 10.00 2.30
CA MET A 197 16.20 9.53 3.02
C MET A 197 15.50 8.39 2.28
N ALA A 198 15.39 8.46 0.95
CA ALA A 198 14.78 7.41 0.14
C ALA A 198 15.56 6.08 0.25
N ARG A 199 16.90 6.13 0.21
CA ARG A 199 17.75 4.94 0.38
C ARG A 199 17.60 4.32 1.77
N GLN A 200 17.56 5.14 2.81
CA GLN A 200 17.34 4.67 4.18
C GLN A 200 15.95 4.04 4.33
N ALA A 201 14.90 4.71 3.81
CA ALA A 201 13.55 4.18 3.82
C ALA A 201 13.41 2.85 3.08
N LEU A 202 14.12 2.67 1.94
CA LEU A 202 14.13 1.41 1.21
C LEU A 202 14.77 0.29 2.02
N HIS A 203 15.87 0.59 2.73
CA HIS A 203 16.51 -0.36 3.65
C HIS A 203 15.55 -0.78 4.78
N ASP A 204 14.80 0.18 5.33
CA ASP A 204 13.83 -0.03 6.41
C ASP A 204 12.49 -0.61 5.92
N ARG A 205 12.42 -1.00 4.63
CA ARG A 205 11.23 -1.55 3.96
C ARG A 205 10.00 -0.64 3.98
N ASN A 206 10.19 0.68 3.96
CA ASN A 206 9.08 1.64 4.02
C ASN A 206 8.83 2.27 2.64
N ALA A 207 8.11 1.58 1.76
CA ALA A 207 7.86 2.10 0.40
C ALA A 207 7.12 3.45 0.40
N PRO A 208 6.11 3.73 1.26
CA PRO A 208 5.50 5.04 1.34
C PRO A 208 6.49 6.17 1.66
N ALA A 209 7.47 5.93 2.53
CA ALA A 209 8.52 6.90 2.82
C ALA A 209 9.47 7.09 1.62
N VAL A 210 9.82 6.01 0.89
CA VAL A 210 10.59 6.10 -0.36
C VAL A 210 9.86 7.00 -1.36
N SER A 211 8.58 6.72 -1.65
CA SER A 211 7.80 7.51 -2.62
C SER A 211 7.70 8.98 -2.22
N ARG A 212 7.45 9.28 -0.92
CA ARG A 212 7.39 10.67 -0.45
C ARG A 212 8.72 11.41 -0.60
N ALA A 213 9.84 10.74 -0.30
CA ALA A 213 11.16 11.31 -0.46
C ALA A 213 11.48 11.56 -1.94
N LEU A 214 11.14 10.62 -2.83
CA LEU A 214 11.32 10.81 -4.28
C LEU A 214 10.47 11.95 -4.83
N SER A 215 9.19 12.07 -4.46
CA SER A 215 8.36 13.20 -4.92
C SER A 215 8.93 14.56 -4.47
N ARG A 216 9.53 14.63 -3.28
CA ARG A 216 10.22 15.85 -2.80
C ARG A 216 11.50 16.11 -3.59
N ALA A 217 12.29 15.07 -3.86
CA ALA A 217 13.49 15.16 -4.67
C ALA A 217 13.18 15.61 -6.10
N GLU A 218 12.16 15.04 -6.74
CA GLU A 218 11.67 15.44 -8.06
C GLU A 218 11.27 16.91 -8.10
N ARG A 219 10.46 17.36 -7.13
CA ARG A 219 10.11 18.78 -7.01
C ARG A 219 11.34 19.66 -6.88
N GLY A 220 12.32 19.27 -6.06
CA GLY A 220 13.57 19.99 -5.91
C GLY A 220 14.37 20.06 -7.21
N LEU A 221 14.40 18.99 -8.02
CA LEU A 221 15.07 18.98 -9.32
C LEU A 221 14.41 19.95 -10.32
N ILE A 222 13.07 19.97 -10.34
CA ILE A 222 12.29 20.89 -11.19
C ILE A 222 12.61 22.35 -10.84
N LEU A 223 12.58 22.69 -9.55
CA LEU A 223 12.87 24.05 -9.07
C LEU A 223 14.36 24.42 -9.19
N ALA A 224 15.25 23.42 -9.20
CA ALA A 224 16.68 23.65 -9.34
C ALA A 224 17.09 24.03 -10.77
N ASN A 225 16.36 23.55 -11.78
CA ASN A 225 16.64 23.86 -13.17
C ASN A 225 16.02 25.21 -13.56
N PRO A 226 16.82 26.22 -13.96
CA PRO A 226 16.32 27.56 -14.24
C PRO A 226 15.24 27.62 -15.32
N LYS A 227 15.31 26.74 -16.33
CA LYS A 227 14.33 26.71 -17.43
C LYS A 227 12.96 26.23 -16.95
N THR A 228 12.92 25.08 -16.28
CA THR A 228 11.66 24.57 -15.74
C THR A 228 11.10 25.47 -14.65
N ARG A 229 11.94 26.20 -13.91
CA ARG A 229 11.49 27.19 -12.94
C ARG A 229 10.83 28.40 -13.61
N SER A 230 11.43 28.97 -14.66
CA SER A 230 10.82 30.09 -15.40
C SER A 230 9.49 29.68 -16.03
N ASP A 231 9.43 28.49 -16.64
CA ASP A 231 8.21 27.98 -17.27
C ASP A 231 7.06 27.84 -16.24
N LEU A 232 7.38 27.44 -15.00
CA LEU A 232 6.39 27.38 -13.91
C LEU A 232 5.95 28.76 -13.43
N GLU A 233 6.87 29.71 -13.32
CA GLU A 233 6.56 31.09 -12.94
C GLU A 233 5.66 31.78 -14.00
N GLU A 234 5.89 31.52 -15.28
CA GLU A 234 5.05 32.00 -16.38
C GLU A 234 3.63 31.40 -16.32
N GLN A 235 3.51 30.09 -16.13
CA GLN A 235 2.19 29.43 -15.99
C GLN A 235 1.39 29.92 -14.78
N MET A 236 2.06 30.22 -13.66
CA MET A 236 1.39 30.75 -12.47
C MET A 236 0.88 32.18 -12.69
N ASN A 237 1.66 33.02 -13.39
CA ASN A 237 1.24 34.38 -13.71
C ASN A 237 0.08 34.41 -14.73
N GLU A 238 0.04 33.48 -15.69
CA GLU A 238 -1.08 33.38 -16.63
C GLU A 238 -2.40 32.95 -15.94
N SER A 239 -2.33 32.17 -14.86
CA SER A 239 -3.52 31.73 -14.12
C SER A 239 -4.13 32.78 -13.18
N ASP A 240 -3.36 33.81 -12.79
CA ASP A 240 -3.82 34.90 -11.92
C ASP A 240 -4.57 36.00 -12.72
N ASP A 241 -4.47 36.01 -14.05
CA ASP A 241 -5.17 36.95 -14.93
C ASP A 241 -6.62 36.51 -15.30
N ASP A 242 -6.99 35.25 -15.01
CA ASP A 242 -8.37 34.76 -15.13
C ASP A 242 -9.15 35.09 -13.84
N GLU A 243 -9.59 36.35 -13.73
CA GLU A 243 -10.44 36.86 -12.65
C GLU A 243 -11.74 36.02 -12.57
N ILE A 244 -11.80 35.05 -11.65
CA ILE A 244 -12.98 34.21 -11.45
C ILE A 244 -14.16 35.13 -11.10
N PRO A 245 -15.23 35.20 -11.91
CA PRO A 245 -16.35 36.08 -11.63
C PRO A 245 -16.99 35.67 -10.32
N PHE A 246 -17.03 36.59 -9.35
CA PHE A 246 -17.77 36.38 -8.12
C PHE A 246 -19.27 36.38 -8.45
N VAL A 247 -19.85 35.19 -8.58
CA VAL A 247 -21.31 35.02 -8.71
C VAL A 247 -21.88 34.93 -7.31
N ASP A 248 -22.49 36.03 -6.84
CA ASP A 248 -23.29 36.02 -5.62
C ASP A 248 -24.57 35.20 -5.86
N LEU A 249 -24.68 34.05 -5.18
CA LEU A 249 -25.82 33.15 -5.27
C LEU A 249 -26.91 33.46 -4.22
N THR A 250 -26.88 34.62 -3.58
CA THR A 250 -27.89 34.99 -2.57
C THR A 250 -29.12 35.71 -3.12
N GLU A 251 -29.17 35.98 -4.43
CA GLU A 251 -30.36 36.48 -5.12
C GLU A 251 -31.00 35.38 -5.99
N SER A 252 -31.66 34.42 -5.33
CA SER A 252 -32.73 33.66 -5.97
C SER A 252 -33.87 33.52 -4.95
N GLU A 253 -34.99 34.16 -5.32
CA GLU A 253 -36.26 34.33 -4.59
C GLU A 253 -36.80 33.07 -3.89
#